data_AF-A0A353QCT6-F1
#
_entry.id   AF-A0A353QCT6-F1
#
_cell.length_a   1.000
_cell.length_b   1.000
_cell.length_c   1.000
_cell.angle_alpha   90.00
_cell.angle_beta   90.00
_cell.angle_gamma   90.00
#
_symmetry.space_group_name_H-M   'P 1'
#
loop_
_entity.id
_entity.type
_entity.pdbx_description
1 polymer ?
#
loop_
_entity_poly.entity_id
_entity_poly.type
_entity_poly.pdbx_seq_one_letter_code
_entity_poly.pdbx_strand_id
1 'polypeptide(L)' 'MLEIIKQTADYLRKKIHEIPNTAIILGTGLGELVHEIEDKNEIPYAEIPNFPLSTVEGHSGKLIVGTLGGKKVLAMQGR' A
#
# COMPACT_ATOMS: atom_id res chain seq x y z
N MET A 1 7.82 13.70 14.43
CA MET A 1 6.75 13.34 13.47
C MET A 1 7.20 13.48 12.02
N LEU A 2 7.67 14.66 11.57
CA LEU A 2 8.12 14.84 10.18
C LEU A 2 9.27 13.89 9.78
N GLU A 3 10.24 13.68 10.68
CA GLU A 3 11.37 12.76 10.46
C GLU A 3 10.92 11.32 10.20
N ILE A 4 9.95 10.85 10.99
CA ILE A 4 9.35 9.51 10.90
C ILE A 4 8.65 9.32 9.55
N ILE A 5 7.88 10.33 9.11
CA ILE A 5 7.20 10.31 7.81
C ILE A 5 8.22 10.26 6.68
N LYS A 6 9.30 11.06 6.75
CA LYS A 6 10.38 11.04 5.74
C LYS A 6 11.07 9.69 5.66
N GLN A 7 11.43 9.09 6.80
CA GLN A 7 12.05 7.76 6.84
C GLN A 7 11.17 6.70 6.17
N THR A 8 9.86 6.73 6.46
CA THR A 8 8.86 5.83 5.85
C THR A 8 8.77 6.05 4.35
N ALA A 9 8.65 7.30 3.91
CA ALA A 9 8.56 7.66 2.51
C ALA A 9 9.82 7.27 1.73
N ASP A 10 11.01 7.46 2.31
CA ASP A 10 12.28 7.11 1.68
C ASP A 10 12.49 5.60 1.56
N TYR A 11 12.01 4.82 2.54
CA TYR A 11 11.94 3.36 2.42
C TYR A 11 11.06 2.94 1.24
N LEU A 12 9.85 3.51 1.13
CA LEU A 12 8.92 3.19 0.06
C LEU A 12 9.43 3.62 -1.33
N ARG A 13 10.06 4.80 -1.44
CA ARG A 13 10.68 5.27 -2.69
C ARG A 13 11.76 4.33 -3.24
N LYS A 14 12.47 3.62 -2.36
CA LYS A 14 13.48 2.62 -2.78
C LYS A 14 12.87 1.31 -3.28
N LYS A 15 11.65 1.00 -2.84
CA LYS A 15 10.90 -0.22 -3.20
C LYS A 15 9.97 -0.02 -4.39
N ILE A 16 9.52 1.22 -4.61
CA ILE A 16 8.57 1.60 -5.65
C ILE A 16 9.34 2.36 -6.75
N HIS A 17 9.51 1.71 -7.90
CA HIS A 17 10.29 2.26 -9.02
C HIS A 17 9.65 3.54 -9.58
N GLU A 18 8.33 3.53 -9.75
CA GLU A 18 7.56 4.66 -10.26
C GLU A 18 6.41 4.96 -9.33
N ILE A 19 6.41 6.16 -8.75
CA ILE A 19 5.43 6.58 -7.77
C ILE A 19 4.12 6.89 -8.50
N PRO A 20 3.02 6.18 -8.20
CA PRO A 20 1.73 6.48 -8.81
C PRO A 20 1.19 7.83 -8.34
N ASN A 21 0.49 8.55 -9.23
CA ASN A 21 -0.19 9.80 -8.87
C ASN A 21 -1.53 9.58 -8.14
N THR A 22 -1.99 8.33 -8.06
CA THR A 22 -3.28 7.96 -7.47
C THR A 22 -3.06 6.98 -6.33
N ALA A 23 -3.62 7.28 -5.16
CA ALA A 23 -3.63 6.38 -4.01
C ALA A 23 -5.08 6.06 -3.59
N ILE A 24 -5.33 4.81 -3.20
CA ILE A 24 -6.64 4.28 -2.81
C ILE A 24 -6.52 3.65 -1.43
N ILE A 25 -7.40 4.01 -0.50
CA ILE A 25 -7.48 3.36 0.82
C ILE A 25 -8.69 2.42 0.79
N LEU A 26 -8.44 1.11 0.90
CA LEU A 26 -9.50 0.11 0.84
C LEU A 26 -10.18 -0.02 2.20
N GLY A 27 -11.44 0.43 2.20
CA GLY A 27 -12.35 0.29 3.33
C GLY A 27 -12.74 -1.16 3.63
N THR A 28 -13.55 -1.32 4.67
CA THR A 28 -14.15 -2.62 5.01
C THR A 28 -15.04 -3.07 3.85
N GLY A 29 -14.94 -4.35 3.44
CA GLY A 29 -15.69 -4.90 2.30
C GLY A 29 -15.12 -4.57 0.91
N LEU A 30 -14.07 -3.76 0.81
CA LEU A 30 -13.40 -3.41 -0.46
C LEU A 30 -12.09 -4.19 -0.67
N GLY A 31 -11.83 -5.20 0.16
CA GLY A 31 -10.63 -6.01 0.10
C GLY A 31 -10.45 -6.72 -1.24
N GLU A 32 -11.54 -7.13 -1.88
CA GLU A 32 -11.54 -7.86 -3.15
C GLU A 32 -11.02 -7.02 -4.33
N LEU A 33 -11.03 -5.68 -4.24
CA LEU A 33 -10.54 -4.81 -5.32
C LEU A 33 -9.06 -5.06 -5.63
N VAL A 34 -8.30 -5.62 -4.69
CA VAL A 34 -6.89 -5.97 -4.92
C VAL A 34 -6.70 -7.06 -5.98
N HIS A 35 -7.74 -7.87 -6.24
CA HIS A 35 -7.69 -8.92 -7.27
C HIS A 35 -7.78 -8.34 -8.69
N GLU A 36 -8.35 -7.14 -8.82
CA GLU A 36 -8.44 -6.40 -10.08
C GLU A 36 -7.18 -5.55 -10.37
N ILE A 37 -6.21 -5.53 -9.45
CA ILE A 37 -4.94 -4.81 -9.63
C ILE A 37 -3.94 -5.72 -10.35
N GLU A 38 -3.56 -5.30 -11.55
CA GLU A 38 -2.58 -5.97 -12.42
C GLU A 38 -1.15 -5.51 -12.10
N ASP A 39 -0.14 -6.29 -12.54
CA ASP A 39 1.29 -5.99 -12.38
C ASP A 39 1.71 -5.60 -10.95
N LYS A 40 1.14 -6.31 -9.97
CA LYS A 40 1.21 -5.91 -8.58
C LYS A 40 2.56 -6.19 -7.91
N ASN A 41 3.03 -5.20 -7.17
CA ASN A 41 4.07 -5.31 -6.15
C ASN A 41 3.43 -5.07 -4.79
N GLU A 42 3.51 -6.05 -3.88
CA GLU A 42 2.89 -6.00 -2.56
C GLU A 42 3.96 -5.83 -1.47
N ILE A 43 3.78 -4.84 -0.59
CA ILE A 43 4.68 -4.54 0.53
C ILE A 43 3.86 -4.70 1.83
N PRO A 44 4.10 -5.73 2.64
CA PRO A 44 3.44 -5.90 3.92
C PRO A 44 3.71 -4.71 4.86
N TYR A 45 2.71 -4.27 5.61
CA TYR A 45 2.89 -3.15 6.57
C TYR A 45 3.98 -3.44 7.61
N ALA A 46 4.15 -4.71 7.98
CA ALA A 46 5.21 -5.15 8.90
C ALA A 46 6.63 -4.92 8.38
N GLU A 47 6.81 -4.77 7.07
CA GLU A 47 8.11 -4.45 6.48
C GLU A 47 8.34 -2.94 6.34
N ILE A 48 7.29 -2.12 6.52
CA ILE A 48 7.38 -0.67 6.33
C ILE A 48 7.73 -0.03 7.69
N PRO A 49 8.88 0.63 7.83
CA PRO A 49 9.28 1.24 9.08
C PRO A 49 8.27 2.31 9.50
N ASN A 50 7.92 2.33 10.78
CA ASN A 50 6.98 3.28 11.39
C ASN A 50 5.55 3.23 10.86
N PHE A 51 5.18 2.19 10.12
CA PHE A 51 3.84 2.01 9.59
C PHE A 51 2.94 1.31 10.62
N PRO A 52 1.66 1.68 10.74
CA PRO A 52 0.75 0.99 11.64
C PRO A 52 0.50 -0.44 11.17
N LEU A 53 0.51 -1.38 12.11
CA LEU A 53 0.11 -2.76 11.87
C LEU A 53 -1.40 -2.88 12.01
N SER A 54 -2.05 -3.54 11.05
CA SER A 54 -3.46 -3.88 11.20
C SER A 54 -3.58 -4.96 12.27
N THR A 55 -4.40 -4.71 13.29
CA THR A 55 -4.59 -5.60 14.44
C THR A 55 -5.85 -6.46 14.31
N VAL A 56 -6.58 -6.33 13.20
CA VAL A 56 -7.82 -7.06 12.94
C VAL A 56 -7.50 -8.39 12.25
N GLU A 57 -7.96 -9.50 12.84
CA GLU A 57 -7.87 -10.83 12.22
C GLU A 57 -8.47 -10.80 10.80
N GLY A 58 -7.72 -11.32 9.82
CA GLY A 58 -8.12 -11.35 8.42
C GLY A 58 -7.64 -10.19 7.55
N HIS A 59 -7.08 -9.12 8.15
CA HIS A 59 -6.45 -8.03 7.39
C HIS A 59 -4.91 -8.19 7.40
N SER A 60 -4.37 -8.87 6.38
CA SER A 60 -2.94 -8.83 6.09
C SER A 60 -2.57 -7.46 5.51
N GLY A 61 -2.50 -6.46 6.39
CA GLY A 61 -2.24 -5.06 6.04
C GLY A 61 -1.09 -4.94 5.04
N LYS A 62 -1.38 -4.48 3.81
CA LYS A 62 -0.38 -4.37 2.75
C LYS A 62 -0.57 -3.14 1.88
N LEU A 63 0.55 -2.62 1.38
CA LEU A 63 0.61 -1.57 0.40
C LEU A 63 0.85 -2.21 -0.96
N ILE A 64 0.01 -1.93 -1.94
CA ILE A 64 0.04 -2.55 -3.26
C ILE A 64 0.33 -1.47 -4.27
N VAL A 65 1.31 -1.68 -5.12
CA VAL A 65 1.55 -0.86 -6.31
C VAL A 65 1.20 -1.68 -7.52
N GLY A 66 0.39 -1.16 -8.43
CA GLY A 66 0.04 -1.88 -9.64
C GLY A 66 -0.79 -1.03 -10.60
N THR A 67 -1.49 -1.68 -11.50
CA THR A 67 -2.34 -1.05 -12.51
C THR A 67 -3.79 -1.42 -12.29
N LEU A 68 -4.68 -0.42 -12.23
CA LEU A 68 -6.13 -0.59 -12.14
C LEU A 68 -6.79 0.26 -13.23
N GLY A 69 -7.56 -0.37 -14.13
CA GLY A 69 -8.20 0.33 -15.24
C GLY A 69 -7.22 1.09 -16.15
N GLY A 70 -6.02 0.51 -16.39
CA GLY A 70 -4.97 1.14 -17.18
C GLY A 70 -4.26 2.33 -16.51
N LYS A 71 -4.48 2.56 -15.21
CA LYS A 71 -3.82 3.61 -14.42
C LYS A 71 -2.96 2.99 -13.34
N LYS A 72 -1.75 3.53 -13.15
CA LYS A 72 -0.91 3.17 -12.00
C LYS A 72 -1.55 3.68 -10.72
N VAL A 73 -1.65 2.80 -9.73
CA VAL A 73 -2.25 3.09 -8.42
C VAL A 73 -1.38 2.55 -7.28
N LEU A 74 -1.47 3.24 -6.14
CA LEU A 74 -1.03 2.77 -4.85
C LEU A 74 -2.27 2.42 -4.02
N ALA A 75 -2.46 1.17 -3.60
CA ALA A 75 -3.61 0.75 -2.80
C ALA A 75 -3.18 0.30 -1.39
N MET A 76 -3.89 0.78 -0.37
CA MET A 76 -3.75 0.33 1.01
C MET A 76 -4.85 -0.68 1.30
N GLN A 77 -4.50 -1.96 1.47
CA GLN A 77 -5.43 -3.00 1.89
C GLN A 77 -5.35 -3.21 3.40
N GLY A 78 -6.43 -2.86 4.11
CA GLY A 78 -6.47 -2.88 5.58
C GLY A 78 -6.07 -1.55 6.18
N ARG A 79 -6.73 -1.18 7.29
CA ARG A 79 -6.45 0.01 8.09
C ARG A 79 -6.53 -0.34 9.57
#